data_AF-A0AAW1NYW8-F1
#
_entry.id   AF-A0AAW1NYW8-F1
#
_cell.length_a   1.000
_cell.length_b   1.000
_cell.length_c   1.000
_cell.angle_alpha   90.00
_cell.angle_beta   90.00
_cell.angle_gamma   90.00
#
_symmetry.space_group_name_H-M   'P 1'
#
loop_
_entity.id
_entity.type
_entity.pdbx_description
1 polymer ?
#
loop_
_entity_poly.entity_id
_entity_poly.type
_entity_poly.pdbx_seq_one_letter_code
_entity_poly.pdbx_strand_id
1 'polypeptide(L)'
;MSSKAPQDAAQRAVLYVSGEESAEQVASRGQRMGLAINHQELFVYSATCLDDIMKEMEDMHPQAVIIDSIQTVYLEGVSGSAGGVTQVQACATALLQMAKKLSTPIFMVGHMNKAGDIAGPRVLEHVVDVVLLLEGERYQSLRLLRGMKNRHGATDEVGVFQMQEEGLMPVADPSVLFVSDRSLAAVGGMKVMEPAADLAIAMAIVSSLKDRPTPTDCAFVGEIGLGGELRNVPYVERRIMEAAKLGYASIIVALPRGQHVLGQAE
;
A
#
# COMPACT_ATOMS: atom_id res chain seq x y z
N MET A 1 39.52 -38.76 -5.90
CA MET A 1 38.53 -37.95 -6.63
C MET A 1 37.67 -37.27 -5.58
N SER A 2 37.87 -35.96 -5.41
CA SER A 2 37.32 -35.17 -4.31
C SER A 2 35.84 -34.87 -4.57
N SER A 3 34.95 -35.29 -3.67
CA SER A 3 33.53 -34.95 -3.71
C SER A 3 33.32 -33.56 -3.10
N LYS A 4 33.33 -32.54 -3.97
CA LYS A 4 32.88 -31.18 -3.65
C LYS A 4 31.36 -31.21 -3.49
N ALA A 5 30.87 -31.07 -2.26
CA ALA A 5 29.47 -30.76 -1.93
C ALA A 5 29.45 -29.39 -1.23
N PRO A 6 28.38 -28.58 -1.36
CA PRO A 6 28.12 -27.78 -2.55
C PRO A 6 28.30 -26.28 -2.26
N GLN A 7 29.07 -25.58 -3.10
CA GLN A 7 29.15 -24.11 -3.12
C GLN A 7 27.82 -23.45 -3.60
N ASP A 8 26.83 -24.25 -4.03
CA ASP A 8 25.52 -23.79 -4.54
C ASP A 8 24.50 -23.44 -3.44
N ALA A 9 24.63 -23.94 -2.21
CA ALA A 9 23.63 -23.70 -1.17
C ALA A 9 23.67 -22.24 -0.65
N ALA A 10 24.87 -21.65 -0.57
CA ALA A 10 25.04 -20.24 -0.23
C ALA A 10 24.42 -19.30 -1.28
N GLN A 11 24.37 -19.74 -2.54
CA GLN A 11 23.83 -18.96 -3.67
C GLN A 11 22.31 -18.78 -3.65
N ARG A 12 21.57 -19.43 -2.73
CA ARG A 12 20.12 -19.29 -2.56
C ARG A 12 19.72 -18.74 -1.18
N ALA A 13 20.67 -18.21 -0.42
CA ALA A 13 20.37 -17.66 0.90
C ALA A 13 19.71 -16.28 0.82
N VAL A 14 18.57 -16.11 1.51
CA VAL A 14 17.97 -14.80 1.80
C VAL A 14 18.46 -14.35 3.17
N LEU A 15 18.97 -13.12 3.27
CA LEU A 15 19.36 -12.51 4.54
C LEU A 15 18.23 -11.63 5.07
N TYR A 16 17.62 -12.02 6.19
CA TYR A 16 16.63 -11.25 6.92
C TYR A 16 17.29 -10.54 8.09
N VAL A 17 17.39 -9.22 8.01
CA VAL A 17 17.94 -8.39 9.08
C VAL A 17 16.80 -7.84 9.91
N SER A 18 16.83 -8.07 11.22
CA SER A 18 15.91 -7.43 12.15
C SER A 18 16.65 -6.59 13.17
N GLY A 19 16.19 -5.35 13.37
CA GLY A 19 16.64 -4.50 14.47
C GLY A 19 15.69 -4.47 15.66
N GLU A 20 14.49 -5.04 15.52
CA GLU A 20 13.43 -5.02 16.56
C GLU A 20 13.25 -6.37 17.24
N GLU A 21 13.40 -7.46 16.49
CA GLU A 21 13.04 -8.80 16.95
C GLU A 21 14.24 -9.72 17.03
N SER A 22 14.22 -10.65 17.98
CA SER A 22 15.26 -11.66 18.07
C SER A 22 15.10 -12.71 16.96
N ALA A 23 16.21 -13.37 16.61
CA ALA A 23 16.20 -14.41 15.60
C ALA A 23 15.22 -15.56 15.92
N GLU A 24 15.07 -15.91 17.20
CA GLU A 24 14.13 -16.94 17.67
C GLU A 24 12.67 -16.53 17.47
N GLN A 25 12.33 -15.25 17.68
CA GLN A 25 10.97 -14.75 17.49
C GLN A 25 10.57 -14.76 16.00
N VAL A 26 11.49 -14.35 15.12
CA VAL A 26 11.29 -14.40 13.67
C VAL A 26 11.17 -15.85 13.20
N ALA A 27 12.04 -16.74 13.68
CA ALA A 27 12.02 -18.16 13.32
C ALA A 27 10.71 -18.85 13.75
N SER A 28 10.26 -18.60 14.98
CA SER A 28 8.98 -19.12 15.49
C SER A 28 7.79 -18.66 14.65
N ARG A 29 7.79 -17.40 14.18
CA ARG A 29 6.76 -16.90 13.27
C ARG A 29 6.76 -17.61 11.93
N GLY A 30 7.93 -17.77 11.30
CA GLY A 30 7.99 -18.43 9.99
C GLY A 30 7.60 -19.93 10.07
N GLN A 31 7.93 -20.62 11.16
CA GLN A 31 7.48 -22.01 11.39
C GLN A 31 5.95 -22.11 11.38
N ARG A 32 5.25 -21.19 12.05
CA ARG A 32 3.78 -21.14 12.06
C ARG A 32 3.17 -20.85 10.68
N MET A 33 3.87 -20.07 9.86
CA MET A 33 3.45 -19.79 8.48
C MET A 33 3.71 -20.96 7.51
N GLY A 34 4.16 -22.11 8.02
CA GLY A 34 4.51 -23.26 7.19
C GLY A 34 5.73 -23.03 6.29
N LEU A 35 6.50 -21.96 6.54
CA LEU A 35 7.79 -21.78 5.87
C LEU A 35 8.71 -22.89 6.38
N ALA A 36 9.17 -23.74 5.47
CA ALA A 36 10.29 -24.62 5.75
C ALA A 36 11.53 -23.73 5.93
N ILE A 37 11.70 -23.17 7.14
CA ILE A 37 12.92 -22.43 7.51
C ILE A 37 14.03 -23.48 7.59
N ASN A 38 14.52 -23.89 6.44
CA ASN A 38 15.81 -24.53 6.35
C ASN A 38 16.82 -23.42 6.58
N HIS A 39 17.70 -23.62 7.56
CA HIS A 39 18.85 -22.73 7.84
C HIS A 39 19.78 -22.52 6.63
N GLN A 40 19.51 -23.17 5.48
CA GLN A 40 20.24 -23.03 4.24
C GLN A 40 19.61 -22.00 3.28
N GLU A 41 18.35 -21.61 3.48
CA GLU A 41 17.62 -20.72 2.55
C GLU A 41 17.24 -19.36 3.17
N LEU A 42 17.07 -19.28 4.49
CA LEU A 42 16.77 -18.04 5.21
C LEU A 42 17.70 -17.88 6.42
N PHE A 43 18.52 -16.83 6.39
CA PHE A 43 19.41 -16.44 7.47
C PHE A 43 18.84 -15.24 8.20
N VAL A 44 18.60 -15.36 9.50
CA VAL A 44 18.12 -14.25 10.32
C VAL A 44 19.29 -13.62 11.06
N TYR A 45 19.49 -12.32 10.89
CA TYR A 45 20.58 -11.56 11.49
C TYR A 45 20.01 -10.40 12.32
N SER A 46 20.23 -10.46 13.63
CA SER A 46 19.75 -9.41 14.54
C SER A 46 20.81 -8.33 14.69
N ALA A 47 20.66 -7.22 13.96
CA ALA A 47 21.62 -6.12 13.97
C ALA A 47 20.97 -4.77 13.66
N THR A 48 21.58 -3.70 14.16
CA THR A 48 21.15 -2.31 13.96
C THR A 48 22.22 -1.43 13.32
N CYS A 49 23.50 -1.80 13.39
CA CYS A 49 24.58 -1.08 12.71
C CYS A 49 24.64 -1.48 11.22
N LEU A 50 24.46 -0.51 10.32
CA LEU A 50 24.45 -0.76 8.88
C LEU A 50 25.81 -1.21 8.35
N ASP A 51 26.91 -0.75 8.95
CA ASP A 51 28.26 -1.17 8.55
C ASP A 51 28.49 -2.67 8.78
N ASP A 52 28.00 -3.20 9.92
CA ASP A 52 28.06 -4.63 10.22
C ASP A 52 27.16 -5.44 9.27
N ILE A 53 25.95 -4.94 9.00
CA ILE A 53 25.01 -5.57 8.06
C ILE A 53 25.61 -5.64 6.64
N MET A 54 26.20 -4.54 6.18
CA MET A 54 26.85 -4.47 4.86
C MET A 54 28.02 -5.44 4.74
N LYS A 55 28.82 -5.58 5.81
CA LYS A 55 29.90 -6.57 5.85
C LYS A 55 29.36 -8.00 5.74
N GLU A 56 28.31 -8.33 6.49
CA GLU A 56 27.68 -9.65 6.41
C GLU A 56 27.11 -9.93 5.01
N MET A 57 26.52 -8.93 4.35
CA MET A 57 26.07 -9.04 2.96
C MET A 57 27.22 -9.33 1.99
N GLU A 58 28.37 -8.67 2.18
CA GLU A 58 29.58 -8.91 1.36
C GLU A 58 30.20 -10.28 1.63
N ASP A 59 30.17 -10.78 2.87
CA ASP A 59 30.72 -12.09 3.18
C ASP A 59 29.80 -13.21 2.65
N MET A 60 28.47 -13.06 2.81
CA MET A 60 27.48 -14.08 2.48
C MET A 60 27.09 -14.10 1.00
N HIS A 61 27.13 -12.96 0.29
CA HIS A 61 26.59 -12.78 -1.08
C HIS A 61 25.16 -13.34 -1.25
N PRO A 62 24.18 -12.86 -0.47
CA PRO A 62 22.82 -13.39 -0.51
C PRO A 62 22.11 -13.08 -1.84
N GLN A 63 21.13 -13.92 -2.20
CA GLN A 63 20.29 -13.71 -3.39
C GLN A 63 19.24 -12.61 -3.20
N ALA A 64 18.90 -12.30 -1.95
CA ALA A 64 18.02 -11.19 -1.58
C ALA A 64 18.27 -10.80 -0.11
N VAL A 65 18.01 -9.53 0.22
CA VAL A 65 18.11 -9.02 1.59
C VAL A 65 16.81 -8.36 2.01
N ILE A 66 16.37 -8.59 3.23
CA ILE A 66 15.21 -7.94 3.87
C ILE A 66 15.73 -7.16 5.06
N ILE A 67 15.40 -5.86 5.15
CA ILE A 67 15.71 -4.99 6.29
C ILE A 67 14.41 -4.64 7.00
N ASP A 68 14.21 -5.20 8.20
CA ASP A 68 13.02 -5.02 9.04
C ASP A 68 13.38 -4.43 10.42
N SER A 69 13.37 -3.11 10.61
CA SER A 69 12.90 -2.06 9.71
C SER A 69 13.99 -1.03 9.43
N ILE A 70 13.83 -0.23 8.37
CA ILE A 70 14.80 0.83 8.04
C ILE A 70 14.90 1.87 9.17
N GLN A 71 13.89 1.98 10.04
CA GLN A 71 13.92 2.89 11.19
C GLN A 71 14.83 2.41 12.32
N THR A 72 15.17 1.13 12.40
CA THR A 72 16.01 0.61 13.48
C THR A 72 17.48 0.54 13.13
N VAL A 73 17.81 0.66 11.85
CA VAL A 73 19.21 0.71 11.41
C VAL A 73 19.79 2.11 11.47
N TYR A 74 21.10 2.19 11.71
CA TYR A 74 21.86 3.43 11.67
C TYR A 74 23.21 3.23 10.97
N LEU A 75 23.74 4.31 10.40
CA LEU A 75 25.08 4.36 9.82
C LEU A 75 26.03 5.13 10.75
N GLU A 76 27.21 4.58 11.02
CA GLU A 76 28.23 5.28 11.80
C GLU A 76 28.74 6.50 11.02
N GLY A 77 29.00 7.61 11.73
CA GLY A 77 29.45 8.86 11.10
C GLY A 77 28.36 9.74 10.51
N VAL A 78 27.10 9.30 10.50
CA VAL A 78 25.95 10.15 10.16
C VAL A 78 25.30 10.72 11.43
N SER A 79 25.09 12.03 11.47
CA SER A 79 24.44 12.68 12.62
C SER A 79 22.95 12.36 12.69
N GLY A 80 22.43 12.21 13.91
CA GLY A 80 21.03 11.91 14.19
C GLY A 80 20.84 10.54 14.85
N SER A 81 19.65 10.28 15.36
CA SER A 81 19.27 8.98 15.91
C SER A 81 18.71 8.06 14.84
N ALA A 82 18.81 6.74 15.06
CA ALA A 82 18.06 5.75 14.30
C ALA A 82 16.57 6.15 14.20
N GLY A 83 15.97 5.95 13.02
CA GLY A 83 14.59 6.33 12.73
C GLY A 83 14.38 7.81 12.38
N GLY A 84 15.37 8.66 12.61
CA GLY A 84 15.37 10.04 12.13
C GLY A 84 15.51 10.12 10.61
N VAL A 85 14.87 11.11 9.99
CA VAL A 85 14.85 11.30 8.52
C VAL A 85 16.25 11.25 7.91
N THR A 86 17.21 11.96 8.51
CA THR A 86 18.61 11.99 8.03
C THR A 86 19.27 10.61 8.04
N GLN A 87 19.14 9.87 9.15
CA GLN A 87 19.69 8.52 9.28
C GLN A 87 19.03 7.54 8.30
N VAL A 88 17.70 7.58 8.19
CA VAL A 88 16.94 6.71 7.29
C VAL A 88 17.30 6.97 5.82
N GLN A 89 17.41 8.23 5.39
CA GLN A 89 17.82 8.56 4.02
C GLN A 89 19.26 8.14 3.71
N ALA A 90 20.18 8.33 4.66
CA ALA A 90 21.57 7.91 4.51
C ALA A 90 21.67 6.38 4.40
N CYS A 91 20.98 5.65 5.29
CA CYS A 91 20.94 4.19 5.27
C CYS A 91 20.34 3.65 3.97
N ALA A 92 19.20 4.20 3.53
CA ALA A 92 18.57 3.79 2.27
C ALA A 92 19.47 4.04 1.05
N THR A 93 20.21 5.15 1.05
CA THR A 93 21.16 5.47 -0.04
C THR A 93 22.34 4.50 -0.05
N ALA A 94 22.90 4.18 1.11
CA ALA A 94 23.99 3.20 1.25
C ALA A 94 23.53 1.80 0.81
N LEU A 95 22.34 1.37 1.26
CA LEU A 95 21.72 0.10 0.84
C LEU A 95 21.49 0.05 -0.67
N LEU A 96 21.01 1.13 -1.30
CA LEU A 96 20.85 1.18 -2.76
C LEU A 96 22.19 1.01 -3.49
N GLN A 97 23.26 1.65 -3.00
CA GLN A 97 24.59 1.47 -3.57
C GLN A 97 25.09 0.03 -3.40
N MET A 98 24.84 -0.56 -2.23
CA MET A 98 25.17 -1.96 -1.97
C MET A 98 24.39 -2.93 -2.87
N ALA A 99 23.08 -2.71 -3.04
CA ALA A 99 22.23 -3.49 -3.94
C ALA A 99 22.80 -3.52 -5.37
N LYS A 100 23.26 -2.36 -5.86
CA LYS A 100 23.92 -2.25 -7.18
C LYS A 100 25.28 -2.93 -7.22
N LYS A 101 26.09 -2.78 -6.17
CA LYS A 101 27.42 -3.39 -6.06
C LYS A 101 27.33 -4.91 -6.10
N LEU A 102 26.42 -5.50 -5.32
CA LEU A 102 26.25 -6.95 -5.21
C LEU A 102 25.31 -7.54 -6.27
N SER A 103 24.58 -6.69 -7.02
CA SER A 103 23.49 -7.11 -7.89
C SER A 103 22.41 -7.93 -7.15
N THR A 104 22.16 -7.56 -5.89
CA THR A 104 21.22 -8.25 -4.99
C THR A 104 20.03 -7.34 -4.70
N PRO A 105 18.78 -7.81 -4.89
CA PRO A 105 17.59 -7.07 -4.49
C PRO A 105 17.53 -6.90 -2.97
N ILE A 106 17.22 -5.67 -2.52
CA ILE A 106 17.05 -5.33 -1.11
C ILE A 106 15.63 -4.82 -0.89
N PHE A 107 14.92 -5.46 0.04
CA PHE A 107 13.60 -5.06 0.51
C PHE A 107 13.75 -4.30 1.84
N MET A 108 13.20 -3.10 1.90
CA MET A 108 13.23 -2.28 3.12
C MET A 108 11.81 -2.16 3.67
N VAL A 109 11.60 -2.57 4.92
CA VAL A 109 10.34 -2.36 5.64
C VAL A 109 10.39 -1.01 6.33
N GLY A 110 9.33 -0.21 6.15
CA GLY A 110 9.20 1.09 6.79
C GLY A 110 7.83 1.27 7.41
N HIS A 111 7.79 1.53 8.72
CA HIS A 111 6.55 1.84 9.44
C HIS A 111 6.13 3.32 9.27
N MET A 112 4.84 3.55 9.00
CA MET A 112 4.26 4.90 8.97
C MET A 112 3.69 5.28 10.34
N ASN A 113 4.00 6.48 10.83
CA ASN A 113 3.40 7.02 12.05
C ASN A 113 2.09 7.80 11.77
N LYS A 114 1.30 8.08 12.82
CA LYS A 114 -0.01 8.76 12.73
C LYS A 114 0.02 10.16 12.13
N ALA A 115 1.20 10.80 12.03
CA ALA A 115 1.37 12.11 11.42
C ALA A 115 1.76 12.04 9.93
N GLY A 116 2.10 10.86 9.41
CA GLY A 116 2.63 10.72 8.04
C GLY A 116 4.05 11.26 7.86
N ASP A 117 4.69 11.74 8.94
CA ASP A 117 5.94 12.50 8.94
C ASP A 117 7.19 11.69 9.31
N ILE A 118 7.06 10.49 9.90
CA ILE A 118 8.24 9.63 10.11
C ILE A 118 8.51 8.88 8.83
N ALA A 119 9.62 9.24 8.17
CA ALA A 119 10.27 8.50 7.09
C ALA A 119 9.27 7.80 6.15
N GLY A 120 8.18 8.50 5.82
CA GLY A 120 7.10 7.95 5.02
C GLY A 120 7.61 7.62 3.62
N PRO A 121 6.77 6.98 2.78
CA PRO A 121 7.15 6.63 1.42
C PRO A 121 7.80 7.81 0.69
N ARG A 122 7.28 9.03 0.87
CA ARG A 122 7.81 10.28 0.30
C ARG A 122 9.27 10.58 0.59
N VAL A 123 9.77 10.26 1.79
CA VAL A 123 11.16 10.55 2.20
C VAL A 123 12.14 9.68 1.44
N LEU A 124 11.74 8.45 1.13
CA LEU A 124 12.54 7.44 0.43
C LEU A 124 12.18 7.32 -1.05
N GLU A 125 11.05 7.91 -1.48
CA GLU A 125 10.46 7.74 -2.81
C GLU A 125 11.43 8.11 -3.92
N HIS A 126 12.26 9.14 -3.72
CA HIS A 126 13.25 9.53 -4.72
C HIS A 126 14.52 8.66 -4.71
N VAL A 127 14.81 8.01 -3.58
CA VAL A 127 16.00 7.18 -3.38
C VAL A 127 15.80 5.79 -3.99
N VAL A 128 14.65 5.16 -3.72
CA VAL A 128 14.41 3.75 -4.06
C VAL A 128 13.83 3.55 -5.46
N ASP A 129 13.97 2.36 -6.03
CA ASP A 129 13.45 2.06 -7.37
C ASP A 129 11.96 1.70 -7.38
N VAL A 130 11.49 1.05 -6.31
CA VAL A 130 10.09 0.65 -6.13
C VAL A 130 9.62 1.06 -4.74
N VAL A 131 8.40 1.61 -4.65
CA VAL A 131 7.72 1.92 -3.40
C VAL A 131 6.39 1.19 -3.39
N LEU A 132 6.21 0.32 -2.40
CA LEU A 132 4.97 -0.40 -2.14
C LEU A 132 4.37 0.06 -0.82
N LEU A 133 3.07 0.26 -0.79
CA LEU A 133 2.32 0.63 0.41
C LEU A 133 1.34 -0.50 0.76
N LEU A 134 1.45 -1.02 1.99
CA LEU A 134 0.49 -1.97 2.53
C LEU A 134 -0.51 -1.23 3.43
N GLU A 135 -1.73 -1.06 2.94
CA GLU A 135 -2.83 -0.38 3.63
C GLU A 135 -3.75 -1.41 4.31
N GLY A 136 -4.36 -1.04 5.43
CA GLY A 136 -5.37 -1.86 6.09
C GLY A 136 -6.21 -1.07 7.07
N GLU A 137 -7.51 -1.32 7.10
CA GLU A 137 -8.39 -0.75 8.11
C GLU A 137 -8.33 -1.55 9.42
N ARG A 138 -8.46 -0.86 10.55
CA ARG A 138 -8.36 -1.47 11.90
C ARG A 138 -9.38 -2.58 12.16
N TYR A 139 -10.52 -2.55 11.49
CA TYR A 139 -11.62 -3.49 11.72
C TYR A 139 -11.81 -4.49 10.58
N GLN A 140 -10.91 -4.50 9.60
CA GLN A 140 -10.96 -5.43 8.48
C GLN A 140 -9.69 -6.30 8.48
N SER A 141 -9.86 -7.60 8.21
CA SER A 141 -8.74 -8.51 7.98
C SER A 141 -8.04 -8.26 6.64
N LEU A 142 -8.61 -7.41 5.77
CA LEU A 142 -8.07 -7.12 4.46
C LEU A 142 -6.89 -6.16 4.52
N ARG A 143 -5.92 -6.41 3.66
CA ARG A 143 -4.73 -5.60 3.42
C ARG A 143 -4.61 -5.36 1.92
N LEU A 144 -4.40 -4.12 1.52
CA LEU A 144 -4.21 -3.71 0.13
C LEU A 144 -2.73 -3.36 -0.07
N LEU A 145 -2.06 -4.04 -0.99
CA LEU A 145 -0.71 -3.70 -1.42
C LEU A 145 -0.79 -2.88 -2.70
N ARG A 146 -0.35 -1.63 -2.66
CA ARG A 146 -0.39 -0.71 -3.82
C ARG A 146 1.01 -0.27 -4.21
N GLY A 147 1.26 -0.18 -5.51
CA GLY A 147 2.46 0.46 -6.05
C GLY A 147 2.32 1.98 -6.01
N MET A 148 3.26 2.67 -5.36
CA MET A 148 3.33 4.14 -5.41
C MET A 148 4.38 4.64 -6.38
N LYS A 149 5.44 3.86 -6.54
CA LYS A 149 6.49 4.06 -7.53
C LYS A 149 6.94 2.70 -8.02
N ASN A 150 7.05 2.54 -9.32
CA ASN A 150 7.62 1.33 -9.90
C ASN A 150 8.44 1.70 -11.13
N ARG A 151 9.77 1.62 -11.04
CA ARG A 151 10.65 1.85 -12.20
C ARG A 151 10.69 0.68 -13.18
N HIS A 152 10.09 -0.45 -12.83
CA HIS A 152 10.16 -1.70 -13.58
C HIS A 152 8.79 -2.16 -14.11
N GLY A 153 7.72 -1.40 -13.90
CA GLY A 153 6.38 -1.79 -14.31
C GLY A 153 5.30 -0.77 -13.93
N ALA A 154 4.05 -1.21 -14.00
CA ALA A 154 2.87 -0.45 -13.66
C ALA A 154 2.77 -0.14 -12.15
N THR A 155 2.03 0.92 -11.82
CA THR A 155 1.71 1.34 -10.43
C THR A 155 0.23 1.23 -10.09
N ASP A 156 -0.63 1.01 -11.07
CA ASP A 156 -2.09 0.86 -10.91
C ASP A 156 -2.50 -0.55 -10.48
N GLU A 157 -1.55 -1.48 -10.37
CA GLU A 157 -1.77 -2.82 -9.83
C GLU A 157 -2.00 -2.78 -8.31
N VAL A 158 -2.99 -3.56 -7.87
CA VAL A 158 -3.36 -3.70 -6.45
C VAL A 158 -3.38 -5.18 -6.09
N GLY A 159 -2.56 -5.55 -5.12
CA GLY A 159 -2.64 -6.85 -4.47
C GLY A 159 -3.63 -6.81 -3.31
N VAL A 160 -4.63 -7.69 -3.30
CA VAL A 160 -5.55 -7.83 -2.17
C VAL A 160 -5.15 -9.04 -1.36
N PHE A 161 -5.00 -8.86 -0.06
CA PHE A 161 -4.63 -9.91 0.87
C PHE A 161 -5.56 -9.93 2.07
N GLN A 162 -5.70 -11.08 2.70
CA GLN A 162 -6.42 -11.25 3.95
C GLN A 162 -5.49 -11.85 5.00
N MET A 163 -5.44 -11.23 6.18
CA MET A 163 -4.74 -11.81 7.32
C MET A 163 -5.54 -13.00 7.85
N GLN A 164 -4.95 -14.18 7.81
CA GLN A 164 -5.47 -15.45 8.33
C GLN A 164 -4.52 -15.98 9.42
N GLU A 165 -4.82 -17.14 10.00
CA GLU A 165 -4.00 -17.74 11.07
C GLU A 165 -2.59 -18.10 10.57
N GLU A 166 -2.51 -18.57 9.33
CA GLU A 166 -1.30 -18.97 8.61
C GLU A 166 -0.51 -17.78 8.05
N GLY A 167 -1.04 -16.56 8.16
CA GLY A 167 -0.41 -15.32 7.73
C GLY A 167 -1.18 -14.58 6.65
N LEU A 168 -0.46 -13.83 5.82
CA LEU A 168 -1.05 -12.96 4.81
C LEU A 168 -1.35 -13.74 3.52
N MET A 169 -2.61 -14.03 3.26
CA MET A 169 -3.04 -14.85 2.13
C MET A 169 -3.58 -14.01 0.97
N PRO A 170 -3.20 -14.29 -0.29
CA PRO A 170 -3.71 -13.55 -1.44
C PRO A 170 -5.20 -13.85 -1.67
N VAL A 171 -5.96 -12.81 -2.00
CA VAL A 171 -7.38 -12.90 -2.37
C VAL A 171 -7.47 -12.78 -3.89
N ALA A 172 -7.71 -13.91 -4.56
CA ALA A 172 -7.76 -13.96 -6.03
C ALA A 172 -8.96 -13.19 -6.62
N ASP A 173 -10.10 -13.22 -5.94
CA ASP A 173 -11.27 -12.43 -6.31
C ASP A 173 -11.82 -11.69 -5.07
N PRO A 174 -11.45 -10.41 -4.90
CA PRO A 174 -11.94 -9.61 -3.78
C PRO A 174 -13.46 -9.39 -3.84
N SER A 175 -14.09 -9.51 -5.02
CA SER A 175 -15.52 -9.30 -5.22
C SER A 175 -16.36 -10.24 -4.34
N VAL A 176 -15.91 -11.47 -4.14
CA VAL A 176 -16.61 -12.50 -3.34
C VAL A 176 -16.73 -12.08 -1.87
N LEU A 177 -15.74 -11.36 -1.33
CA LEU A 177 -15.77 -10.87 0.05
C LEU A 177 -16.84 -9.78 0.27
N PHE A 178 -17.22 -9.06 -0.79
CA PHE A 178 -18.26 -8.03 -0.77
C PHE A 178 -19.66 -8.60 -1.03
N VAL A 179 -19.80 -9.81 -1.56
CA VAL A 179 -21.11 -10.48 -1.73
C VAL A 179 -21.66 -10.98 -0.39
N SER A 180 -20.77 -11.34 0.55
CA SER A 180 -21.13 -11.73 1.92
C SER A 180 -21.51 -10.55 2.83
N ASP A 181 -21.06 -9.34 2.50
CA ASP A 181 -21.28 -8.14 3.31
C ASP A 181 -22.26 -7.21 2.56
N ARG A 182 -23.54 -7.27 2.91
CA ARG A 182 -24.67 -6.58 2.24
C ARG A 182 -24.54 -5.04 2.28
N SER A 183 -23.59 -4.49 1.53
CA SER A 183 -23.43 -3.05 1.31
C SER A 183 -23.26 -2.81 -0.19
N LEU A 184 -24.16 -2.01 -0.74
CA LEU A 184 -24.34 -1.76 -2.18
C LEU A 184 -23.04 -1.28 -2.84
N ALA A 185 -22.47 -2.11 -3.72
CA ALA A 185 -21.26 -1.79 -4.48
C ALA A 185 -21.60 -0.92 -5.70
N ALA A 186 -20.93 0.24 -5.83
CA ALA A 186 -20.87 0.99 -7.08
C ALA A 186 -19.91 0.29 -8.07
N VAL A 187 -20.17 0.45 -9.37
CA VAL A 187 -19.43 -0.18 -10.46
C VAL A 187 -17.91 0.07 -10.32
N GLY A 188 -17.10 -1.00 -10.38
CA GLY A 188 -15.63 -0.91 -10.35
C GLY A 188 -14.97 -1.07 -8.97
N GLY A 189 -15.71 -1.50 -7.93
CA GLY A 189 -15.12 -1.81 -6.63
C GLY A 189 -14.70 -0.57 -5.81
N MET A 190 -15.15 0.62 -6.21
CA MET A 190 -14.93 1.85 -5.46
C MET A 190 -15.93 1.90 -4.29
N LYS A 191 -15.43 1.89 -3.05
CA LYS A 191 -16.26 2.10 -1.86
C LYS A 191 -16.54 3.59 -1.74
N VAL A 192 -17.81 3.96 -1.91
CA VAL A 192 -18.23 5.36 -1.86
C VAL A 192 -18.52 5.75 -0.41
N MET A 193 -17.50 6.26 0.28
CA MET A 193 -17.57 6.71 1.69
C MET A 193 -17.66 8.23 1.78
N GLU A 194 -18.53 8.84 0.99
CA GLU A 194 -18.73 10.29 0.96
C GLU A 194 -20.22 10.63 0.95
N PRO A 195 -20.72 11.49 1.86
CA PRO A 195 -22.13 11.91 1.86
C PRO A 195 -22.59 12.47 0.52
N ALA A 196 -21.68 13.07 -0.25
CA ALA A 196 -21.97 13.62 -1.57
C ALA A 196 -22.41 12.60 -2.62
N ALA A 197 -22.34 11.29 -2.34
CA ALA A 197 -22.76 10.24 -3.25
C ALA A 197 -24.18 9.72 -3.03
N ASP A 198 -24.84 10.13 -1.94
CA ASP A 198 -26.18 9.66 -1.62
C ASP A 198 -27.14 9.88 -2.79
N LEU A 199 -27.05 11.04 -3.45
CA LEU A 199 -27.86 11.36 -4.62
C LEU A 199 -27.60 10.43 -5.80
N ALA A 200 -26.35 10.09 -6.09
CA ALA A 200 -26.01 9.16 -7.17
C ALA A 200 -26.57 7.76 -6.89
N ILE A 201 -26.45 7.30 -5.65
CA ILE A 201 -26.96 6.00 -5.20
C ILE A 201 -28.50 6.00 -5.29
N ALA A 202 -29.17 7.03 -4.79
CA ALA A 202 -30.61 7.17 -4.86
C ALA A 202 -31.11 7.17 -6.32
N MET A 203 -30.42 7.86 -7.23
CA MET A 203 -30.77 7.87 -8.64
C MET A 203 -30.58 6.51 -9.31
N ALA A 204 -29.54 5.75 -8.96
CA ALA A 204 -29.37 4.39 -9.43
C ALA A 204 -30.51 3.47 -8.96
N ILE A 205 -30.93 3.59 -7.70
CA ILE A 205 -32.06 2.84 -7.15
C ILE A 205 -33.37 3.24 -7.85
N VAL A 206 -33.63 4.53 -8.02
CA VAL A 206 -34.85 5.02 -8.69
C VAL A 206 -34.89 4.58 -10.15
N SER A 207 -33.76 4.62 -10.86
CA SER A 207 -33.62 4.11 -12.23
C SER A 207 -34.01 2.64 -12.32
N SER A 208 -33.47 1.81 -11.42
CA SER A 208 -33.81 0.39 -11.34
C SER A 208 -35.29 0.15 -11.00
N LEU A 209 -35.85 0.89 -10.04
CA LEU A 209 -37.24 0.73 -9.62
C LEU A 209 -38.25 1.19 -10.68
N LYS A 210 -37.88 2.18 -11.50
CA LYS A 210 -38.74 2.74 -12.54
C LYS A 210 -38.50 2.15 -13.92
N ASP A 211 -37.53 1.24 -14.05
CA ASP A 211 -37.06 0.67 -15.32
C ASP A 211 -36.82 1.76 -16.37
N ARG A 212 -36.13 2.84 -15.95
CA ARG A 212 -35.82 4.00 -16.79
C ARG A 212 -34.37 4.39 -16.59
N PRO A 213 -33.55 4.40 -17.65
CA PRO A 213 -32.13 4.73 -17.53
C PRO A 213 -31.93 6.19 -17.08
N THR A 214 -30.92 6.42 -16.26
CA THR A 214 -30.40 7.77 -15.99
C THR A 214 -29.67 8.30 -17.23
N PRO A 215 -29.63 9.63 -17.44
CA PRO A 215 -28.82 10.22 -18.51
C PRO A 215 -27.35 9.82 -18.34
N THR A 216 -26.72 9.35 -19.41
CA THR A 216 -25.33 8.84 -19.41
C THR A 216 -24.29 9.94 -19.39
N ASP A 217 -24.70 11.17 -19.69
CA ASP A 217 -23.91 12.40 -19.77
C ASP A 217 -24.19 13.34 -18.57
N CYS A 218 -24.82 12.83 -17.51
CA CYS A 218 -25.14 13.58 -16.29
C CYS A 218 -24.50 12.96 -15.05
N ALA A 219 -23.73 13.76 -14.30
CA ALA A 219 -23.23 13.39 -12.98
C ALA A 219 -24.19 13.84 -11.87
N PHE A 220 -24.27 13.08 -10.78
CA PHE A 220 -25.13 13.36 -9.63
C PHE A 220 -24.31 13.49 -8.35
N VAL A 221 -24.44 14.60 -7.63
CA VAL A 221 -23.69 14.87 -6.40
C VAL A 221 -24.61 15.53 -5.37
N GLY A 222 -24.76 14.92 -4.21
CA GLY A 222 -25.54 15.46 -3.11
C GLY A 222 -25.65 14.50 -1.94
N GLU A 223 -25.74 15.07 -0.73
CA GLU A 223 -26.11 14.36 0.49
C GLU A 223 -27.63 14.34 0.62
N ILE A 224 -28.19 13.19 1.01
CA ILE A 224 -29.62 13.05 1.29
C ILE A 224 -29.78 12.92 2.80
N GLY A 225 -30.40 13.93 3.41
CA GLY A 225 -30.78 13.86 4.80
C GLY A 225 -31.88 12.81 5.03
N LEU A 226 -31.98 12.32 6.27
CA LEU A 226 -32.97 11.31 6.64
C LEU A 226 -34.43 11.77 6.44
N GLY A 227 -34.67 13.09 6.34
CA GLY A 227 -35.97 13.68 6.01
C GLY A 227 -36.26 13.78 4.52
N GLY A 228 -35.35 13.31 3.66
CA GLY A 228 -35.43 13.39 2.20
C GLY A 228 -34.95 14.73 1.63
N GLU A 229 -34.41 15.62 2.46
CA GLU A 229 -33.86 16.88 2.00
C GLU A 229 -32.48 16.71 1.36
N LEU A 230 -32.21 17.46 0.30
CA LEU A 230 -30.87 17.52 -0.29
C LEU A 230 -30.02 18.54 0.47
N ARG A 231 -28.84 18.10 0.92
CA ARG A 231 -27.91 18.88 1.74
C ARG A 231 -26.68 19.26 0.92
N ASN A 232 -26.10 20.41 1.26
CA ASN A 232 -24.93 20.95 0.58
C ASN A 232 -23.70 20.06 0.82
N VAL A 233 -22.86 19.93 -0.19
CA VAL A 233 -21.63 19.11 -0.19
C VAL A 233 -20.40 20.00 -0.32
N PRO A 234 -19.26 19.63 0.26
CA PRO A 234 -18.05 20.45 0.15
C PRO A 234 -17.45 20.41 -1.26
N TYR A 235 -16.76 21.51 -1.63
CA TYR A 235 -15.98 21.65 -2.86
C TYR A 235 -16.76 21.55 -4.18
N VAL A 236 -17.98 22.08 -4.22
CA VAL A 236 -18.88 22.04 -5.40
C VAL A 236 -18.20 22.51 -6.69
N GLU A 237 -17.55 23.67 -6.69
CA GLU A 237 -16.88 24.21 -7.88
C GLU A 237 -15.83 23.23 -8.45
N ARG A 238 -15.06 22.57 -7.58
CA ARG A 238 -14.07 21.58 -7.98
C ARG A 238 -14.72 20.36 -8.62
N ARG A 239 -15.85 19.90 -8.09
CA ARG A 239 -16.59 18.74 -8.63
C ARG A 239 -17.19 19.06 -10.00
N ILE A 240 -17.69 20.28 -10.19
CA ILE A 240 -18.18 20.75 -11.50
C ILE A 240 -17.04 20.73 -12.52
N MET A 241 -15.87 21.28 -12.16
CA MET A 241 -14.70 21.27 -13.05
C MET A 241 -14.22 19.86 -13.39
N GLU A 242 -14.19 18.93 -12.43
CA GLU A 242 -13.78 17.55 -12.69
C GLU A 242 -14.81 16.78 -13.54
N ALA A 243 -16.12 17.00 -13.33
CA ALA A 243 -17.14 16.41 -14.18
C ALA A 243 -17.04 16.90 -15.63
N ALA A 244 -16.78 18.19 -15.83
CA ALA A 244 -16.52 18.77 -17.15
C ALA A 244 -15.32 18.12 -17.84
N LYS A 245 -14.19 17.97 -17.14
CA LYS A 245 -12.98 17.31 -17.67
C LYS A 245 -13.21 15.85 -18.07
N LEU A 246 -14.09 15.15 -17.36
CA LEU A 246 -14.46 13.76 -17.63
C LEU A 246 -15.50 13.62 -18.76
N GLY A 247 -15.95 14.73 -19.35
CA GLY A 247 -16.85 14.73 -20.51
C GLY A 247 -18.34 14.63 -20.16
N TYR A 248 -18.73 14.90 -18.91
CA TYR A 248 -20.15 15.02 -18.57
C TYR A 248 -20.71 16.33 -19.10
N ALA A 249 -21.85 16.26 -19.82
CA ALA A 249 -22.55 17.43 -20.34
C ALA A 249 -23.24 18.24 -19.22
N SER A 250 -23.62 17.56 -18.14
CA SER A 250 -24.27 18.20 -17.00
C SER A 250 -23.91 17.55 -15.68
N ILE A 251 -24.02 18.33 -14.61
CA ILE A 251 -23.88 17.87 -13.23
C ILE A 251 -25.04 18.43 -12.40
N ILE A 252 -25.69 17.55 -11.64
CA ILE A 252 -26.73 17.92 -10.67
C ILE A 252 -26.08 17.96 -9.29
N VAL A 253 -26.05 19.16 -8.70
CA VAL A 253 -25.51 19.39 -7.35
C VAL A 253 -26.57 20.00 -6.44
N ALA A 254 -26.62 19.53 -5.18
CA ALA A 254 -27.40 20.17 -4.13
C ALA A 254 -26.76 21.50 -3.69
N LEU A 255 -27.47 22.63 -3.86
CA LEU A 255 -27.02 23.96 -3.40
C LEU A 255 -27.89 24.49 -2.25
N PRO A 256 -27.38 25.45 -1.43
CA PRO A 256 -28.17 26.08 -0.38
C PRO A 256 -29.41 26.81 -0.96
N ARG A 257 -30.58 26.64 -0.31
CA ARG A 257 -31.85 27.36 -0.55
C ARG A 257 -32.69 26.94 -1.78
N GLY A 258 -32.79 25.64 -2.08
CA GLY A 258 -33.81 25.15 -3.01
C GLY A 258 -33.63 25.61 -4.47
N GLN A 259 -32.40 25.98 -4.84
CA GLN A 259 -32.02 26.20 -6.23
C GLN A 259 -31.20 24.99 -6.68
N HIS A 260 -31.71 24.25 -7.66
CA HIS A 260 -30.93 23.25 -8.39
C HIS A 260 -30.32 23.94 -9.60
N VAL A 261 -29.00 23.94 -9.70
CA VAL A 261 -28.31 24.44 -10.89
C VAL A 261 -28.00 23.25 -11.78
N LEU A 262 -28.54 23.27 -13.00
CA LEU A 262 -27.95 22.56 -14.12
C LEU A 262 -26.63 23.27 -14.42
N GLY A 263 -25.52 22.76 -13.89
CA GLY A 263 -24.21 23.21 -14.33
C GLY A 263 -23.99 22.68 -15.74
N GLN A 264 -24.00 23.55 -16.75
CA GLN A 264 -23.48 23.19 -18.07
C GLN A 264 -21.95 23.30 -18.01
N ALA A 265 -21.28 22.21 -18.36
CA ALA A 265 -19.85 22.22 -18.62
C ALA A 265 -19.65 22.88 -19.99
N GLU A 266 -19.19 24.13 -20.02
CA GLU A 266 -18.59 24.72 -21.23
C GLU A 266 -17.11 24.32 -21.35
#